data_AF-A0A7L1IXC1-F1
#
_entry.id   AF-A0A7L1IXC1-F1
#
_cell.length_a   1.000
_cell.length_b   1.000
_cell.length_c   1.000
_cell.angle_alpha   90.00
_cell.angle_beta   90.00
_cell.angle_gamma   90.00
#
_symmetry.space_group_name_H-M   'P 1'
#
loop_
_entity.id
_entity.type
_entity.pdbx_description
1 polymer ?
#
loop_
_entity_poly.entity_id
_entity_poly.type
_entity_poly.pdbx_seq_one_letter_code
_entity_poly.pdbx_strand_id
1 'polypeptide(L)'
;MRGWEMIRTIGDTSASYRFASRYILKAGQTVTVSCQASSIHAGVTANPPTDLIWKNQHSWGTGEDVKVVLKNSQGEEVAQRRTVFKRTIHEEEEEEVEEETTEALEEDNLQVPC
;
A
#
# COMPACT_ATOMS: atom_id res chain seq x y z
N MET A 1 15.23 -15.54 16.21
CA MET A 1 13.76 -15.66 16.04
C MET A 1 13.36 -17.11 15.77
N ARG A 2 14.00 -18.07 16.44
CA ARG A 2 13.73 -19.50 16.21
C ARG A 2 12.29 -19.81 16.60
N GLY A 3 11.53 -20.42 15.69
CA GLY A 3 10.15 -20.84 15.97
C GLY A 3 9.13 -19.69 15.98
N TRP A 4 9.54 -18.47 15.63
CA TRP A 4 8.61 -17.36 15.46
C TRP A 4 7.83 -17.50 14.17
N GLU A 5 6.65 -16.90 14.15
CA GLU A 5 5.74 -16.94 13.01
C GLU A 5 5.22 -15.54 12.70
N MET A 6 5.29 -15.14 11.43
CA MET A 6 4.66 -13.93 10.92
C MET A 6 3.42 -14.33 10.14
N ILE A 7 2.26 -13.83 10.52
CA ILE A 7 0.98 -14.09 9.86
C ILE A 7 0.57 -12.82 9.12
N ARG A 8 0.32 -12.96 7.82
CA ARG A 8 -0.23 -11.90 6.98
C ARG A 8 -1.68 -12.23 6.65
N THR A 9 -2.56 -11.28 6.82
CA THR A 9 -3.96 -11.33 6.40
C THR A 9 -4.24 -10.19 5.43
N ILE A 10 -4.79 -10.52 4.25
CA ILE A 10 -5.24 -9.57 3.23
C ILE A 10 -6.70 -9.91 2.94
N GLY A 11 -7.61 -8.96 3.22
CA GLY A 11 -9.05 -9.26 3.23
C GLY A 11 -9.35 -10.44 4.16
N ASP A 12 -9.92 -11.51 3.61
CA ASP A 12 -10.22 -12.76 4.34
C ASP A 12 -9.13 -13.84 4.22
N THR A 13 -8.10 -13.60 3.41
CA THR A 13 -7.05 -14.59 3.14
C THR A 13 -5.87 -14.41 4.09
N SER A 14 -5.51 -15.46 4.82
CA SER A 14 -4.34 -15.46 5.70
C SER A 14 -3.25 -16.44 5.25
N ALA A 15 -1.99 -16.05 5.44
CA ALA A 15 -0.83 -16.88 5.19
C ALA A 15 0.17 -16.73 6.35
N SER A 16 0.92 -17.79 6.68
CA SER A 16 1.95 -17.76 7.72
C SER A 16 3.36 -18.04 7.17
N TYR A 17 4.32 -17.25 7.65
CA TYR A 17 5.74 -17.40 7.40
C TYR A 17 6.44 -17.80 8.70
N ARG A 18 7.08 -18.96 8.69
CA ARG A 18 7.84 -19.45 9.85
C ARG A 18 9.32 -19.16 9.69
N PHE A 19 9.91 -18.48 10.66
CA PHE A 19 11.34 -18.22 10.68
C PHE A 19 12.11 -19.54 10.89
N ALA A 20 13.20 -19.71 10.13
CA ALA A 20 14.02 -20.91 10.21
C ALA A 20 14.61 -21.09 11.61
N SER A 21 14.79 -22.35 12.03
CA SER A 21 15.25 -22.69 13.39
C SER A 21 16.60 -22.05 13.75
N ARG A 22 17.49 -21.87 12.76
CA ARG A 22 18.81 -21.27 12.94
C ARG A 22 18.83 -19.75 12.71
N TYR A 23 17.69 -19.11 12.46
CA TYR A 23 17.64 -17.69 12.12
C TYR A 23 17.80 -16.80 13.36
N ILE A 24 18.80 -15.91 13.30
CA ILE A 24 19.16 -14.98 14.37
C ILE A 24 19.03 -13.56 13.82
N LEU A 25 18.20 -12.74 14.47
CA LEU A 25 18.11 -11.29 14.23
C LEU A 25 18.85 -10.60 15.36
N LYS A 26 19.92 -9.89 15.05
CA LYS A 26 20.72 -9.17 16.05
C LYS A 26 20.03 -7.87 16.47
N ALA A 27 20.39 -7.34 17.64
CA ALA A 27 19.92 -6.03 18.07
C ALA A 27 20.29 -4.94 17.05
N GLY A 28 19.34 -4.05 16.74
CA GLY A 28 19.51 -2.99 15.74
C GLY A 28 19.45 -3.47 14.27
N GLN A 29 19.37 -4.79 14.02
CA GLN A 29 19.26 -5.31 12.67
C GLN A 29 17.79 -5.32 12.21
N THR A 30 17.57 -5.05 10.93
CA THR A 30 16.27 -5.20 10.27
C THR A 30 16.30 -6.42 9.36
N VAL A 31 15.15 -7.08 9.23
CA VAL A 31 14.91 -8.14 8.24
C VAL A 31 13.69 -7.81 7.42
N THR A 32 13.81 -8.02 6.11
CA THR A 32 12.73 -7.88 5.14
C THR A 32 12.31 -9.25 4.67
N VAL A 33 11.00 -9.52 4.72
CA VAL A 33 10.41 -10.75 4.16
C VAL A 33 9.63 -10.38 2.91
N SER A 34 10.15 -10.75 1.74
CA SER A 34 9.58 -10.43 0.44
C SER A 34 8.82 -11.62 -0.15
N CYS A 35 7.68 -11.37 -0.79
CA CYS A 35 6.93 -12.41 -1.49
C CYS A 35 7.59 -12.71 -2.85
N GLN A 36 7.74 -14.00 -3.18
CA GLN A 36 8.40 -14.40 -4.42
C GLN A 36 7.71 -13.85 -5.68
N ALA A 37 6.37 -13.76 -5.67
CA ALA A 37 5.60 -13.25 -6.81
C ALA A 37 5.39 -11.72 -6.79
N SER A 38 6.17 -10.96 -6.00
CA SER A 38 6.07 -9.50 -5.98
C SER A 38 6.70 -8.89 -7.23
N SER A 39 5.91 -8.14 -8.01
CA SER A 39 6.40 -7.38 -9.18
C SER A 39 7.34 -6.24 -8.80
N ILE A 40 7.18 -5.66 -7.60
CA ILE A 40 8.05 -4.60 -7.05
C ILE A 40 9.45 -5.14 -6.72
N HIS A 41 9.55 -6.45 -6.47
CA HIS A 41 10.78 -7.13 -6.07
C HIS A 41 11.14 -8.26 -7.04
N ALA A 42 10.73 -8.15 -8.30
CA ALA A 42 11.07 -9.12 -9.34
C ALA A 42 12.60 -9.20 -9.47
N GLY A 43 13.17 -10.36 -9.12
CA GLY A 43 14.62 -10.59 -9.14
C GLY A 43 15.34 -10.40 -7.79
N VAL A 44 14.63 -10.08 -6.69
CA VAL A 44 15.26 -10.07 -5.36
C VAL A 44 15.70 -11.48 -4.99
N THR A 45 17.03 -11.66 -4.92
CA THR A 45 17.66 -12.89 -4.47
C THR A 45 17.70 -12.89 -2.95
N ALA A 46 17.41 -14.03 -2.32
CA ALA A 46 17.50 -14.15 -0.86
C ALA A 46 18.93 -13.83 -0.40
N ASN A 47 19.05 -12.90 0.55
CA ASN A 47 20.32 -12.52 1.17
C ASN A 47 20.18 -12.62 2.70
N PRO A 48 20.10 -13.84 3.26
CA PRO A 48 19.99 -14.01 4.70
C PRO A 48 21.26 -13.47 5.39
N PRO A 49 21.13 -12.77 6.54
CA PRO A 49 19.93 -12.70 7.36
C PRO A 49 18.99 -11.51 7.09
N THR A 50 19.36 -10.56 6.22
CA THR A 50 18.61 -9.30 6.04
C THR A 50 17.42 -9.45 5.10
N ASP A 51 17.53 -10.28 4.06
CA ASP A 51 16.51 -10.41 3.04
C ASP A 51 16.07 -11.87 2.89
N LEU A 52 14.83 -12.14 3.25
CA LEU A 52 14.22 -13.45 3.20
C LEU A 52 13.13 -13.49 2.13
N ILE A 53 13.02 -14.63 1.43
CA ILE A 53 11.97 -14.85 0.43
C ILE A 53 10.91 -15.79 0.99
N TRP A 54 9.67 -15.32 0.99
CA TRP A 54 8.49 -16.14 1.24
C TRP A 54 8.03 -16.76 -0.08
N LYS A 55 8.46 -18.00 -0.28
CA LYS A 55 8.18 -18.78 -1.49
C LYS A 55 6.69 -19.12 -1.61
N ASN A 56 6.23 -19.28 -2.85
CA ASN A 56 4.84 -19.66 -3.18
C ASN A 56 3.80 -18.71 -2.58
N GLN A 57 4.11 -17.42 -2.45
CA GLN A 57 3.17 -16.41 -2.01
C GLN A 57 2.96 -15.37 -3.09
N HIS A 58 1.68 -15.01 -3.27
CA HIS A 58 1.30 -13.81 -4.00
C HIS A 58 1.87 -12.57 -3.31
N SER A 59 2.00 -11.50 -4.10
CA SER A 59 2.42 -10.19 -3.61
C SER A 59 1.49 -9.69 -2.51
N TRP A 60 1.87 -8.61 -1.84
CA TRP A 60 1.08 -8.00 -0.76
C TRP A 60 -0.27 -7.42 -1.22
N GLY A 61 -0.58 -7.48 -2.51
CA GLY A 61 -1.80 -6.92 -3.10
C GLY A 61 -1.75 -5.40 -3.19
N THR A 62 -2.63 -4.84 -4.03
CA THR A 62 -2.91 -3.40 -4.08
C THR A 62 -4.40 -3.21 -3.87
N GLY A 63 -4.78 -2.23 -3.04
CA GLY A 63 -6.19 -1.88 -2.85
C GLY A 63 -6.91 -2.61 -1.72
N GLU A 64 -6.22 -3.43 -0.93
CA GLU A 64 -6.80 -4.15 0.21
C GLU A 64 -6.11 -3.80 1.53
N ASP A 65 -6.85 -3.96 2.62
CA ASP A 65 -6.32 -3.87 3.97
C ASP A 65 -5.37 -5.03 4.23
N VAL A 66 -4.17 -4.70 4.72
CA VAL A 66 -3.15 -5.68 5.09
C VAL A 66 -2.94 -5.66 6.58
N LYS A 67 -3.14 -6.79 7.24
CA LYS A 67 -2.77 -6.99 8.65
C LYS A 67 -1.61 -7.96 8.75
N VAL A 68 -0.61 -7.61 9.55
CA VAL A 68 0.53 -8.45 9.88
C VAL A 68 0.59 -8.63 11.39
N VAL A 69 0.69 -9.87 11.83
CA VAL A 69 0.85 -10.27 13.22
C VAL A 69 2.16 -11.04 13.36
N LEU A 70 2.95 -10.71 14.37
CA LEU A 70 4.16 -11.44 14.72
C LEU A 70 3.92 -12.21 16.01
N LYS A 71 4.13 -13.52 15.96
CA LYS A 71 4.04 -14.43 17.09
C LYS A 71 5.42 -14.95 17.51
N ASN A 72 5.64 -15.02 18.81
CA ASN A 72 6.85 -15.61 19.37
C ASN A 72 6.82 -17.14 19.28
N SER A 73 7.86 -17.82 19.76
CA SER A 73 7.98 -19.28 19.75
C SER A 73 6.96 -20.02 20.62
N GLN A 74 6.26 -19.31 21.52
CA GLN A 74 5.19 -19.85 22.35
C GLN A 74 3.81 -19.67 21.69
N GLY A 75 3.75 -18.98 20.55
CA GLY A 75 2.51 -18.67 19.83
C GLY A 75 1.81 -17.39 20.28
N GLU A 76 2.43 -16.62 21.18
CA GLU A 76 1.88 -15.37 21.70
C GLU A 76 2.10 -14.24 20.68
N GLU A 77 1.09 -13.40 20.49
CA GLU A 77 1.19 -12.20 19.66
C GLU A 77 2.02 -11.13 20.38
N VAL A 78 3.15 -10.75 19.78
CA VAL A 78 4.10 -9.80 20.36
C VAL A 78 4.18 -8.49 19.58
N ALA A 79 3.71 -8.46 18.33
CA ALA A 79 3.58 -7.25 17.55
C ALA A 79 2.48 -7.39 16.49
N GLN A 80 1.87 -6.26 16.14
CA GLN A 80 0.86 -6.20 15.10
C GLN A 80 1.00 -4.89 14.33
N ARG A 81 0.73 -4.94 13.03
CA ARG A 81 0.60 -3.77 12.18
C ARG A 81 -0.55 -3.96 11.19
N ARG A 82 -1.38 -2.94 11.01
CA ARG A 82 -2.42 -2.90 9.98
C ARG A 82 -2.21 -1.71 9.08
N THR A 83 -2.28 -1.94 7.78
CA THR A 83 -2.31 -0.91 6.74
C THR A 83 -3.71 -0.90 6.17
N VAL A 84 -4.35 0.27 6.14
CA VAL A 84 -5.71 0.44 5.63
C VAL A 84 -5.64 1.12 4.27
N PHE A 85 -6.31 0.55 3.26
CA PHE A 85 -6.43 1.17 1.96
C PHE A 85 -7.69 2.04 1.92
N LYS A 86 -7.52 3.34 1.63
CA LYS A 86 -8.64 4.27 1.42
C LYS A 86 -8.68 4.67 -0.05
N ARG A 87 -9.78 4.36 -0.73
CA ARG A 87 -10.08 4.89 -2.06
C ARG A 87 -10.73 6.26 -1.89
N THR A 88 -10.08 7.33 -2.35
CA THR A 88 -10.72 8.64 -2.49
C THR A 88 -11.68 8.54 -3.67
N ILE A 89 -12.98 8.60 -3.41
CA ILE A 89 -13.99 8.80 -4.45
C ILE A 89 -14.14 10.33 -4.54
N HIS A 90 -13.81 10.93 -5.69
CA HIS A 90 -14.23 12.31 -5.96
C HIS A 90 -15.73 12.22 -6.26
N GLU A 91 -16.56 12.77 -5.39
CA GLU A 91 -17.94 13.10 -5.72
C GLU A 91 -17.86 14.39 -6.54
N GLU A 92 -18.19 14.30 -7.83
CA GLU A 92 -18.31 15.47 -8.71
C GLU A 92 -19.56 16.24 -8.25
N GLU A 93 -19.37 17.31 -7.49
CA GLU A 93 -20.44 18.28 -7.22
C GLU A 93 -20.74 19.02 -8.53
N GLU A 94 -21.93 18.76 -9.09
CA GLU A 94 -22.50 19.51 -10.22
C GLU A 94 -22.82 20.94 -9.73
N GLU A 95 -21.88 21.88 -9.90
CA GLU A 95 -22.18 23.31 -9.75
C GLU A 95 -22.89 23.80 -11.03
N GLU A 96 -24.22 23.99 -10.92
CA GLU A 96 -25.00 24.80 -11.88
C GLU A 96 -24.41 26.22 -11.91
N VAL A 97 -23.79 26.58 -13.05
CA VAL A 97 -23.37 27.95 -13.30
C VAL A 97 -24.60 28.76 -13.72
N GLU A 98 -25.10 29.60 -12.81
CA GLU A 98 -26.12 30.61 -13.10
C GLU A 98 -25.62 31.58 -14.19
N GLU A 99 -26.40 31.72 -15.26
CA GLU A 99 -26.16 32.68 -16.35
C GLU A 99 -26.32 34.14 -15.84
N GLU A 100 -25.21 34.83 -15.56
CA GLU A 100 -25.24 36.29 -15.41
C GLU A 100 -25.27 36.97 -16.79
N THR A 101 -26.48 37.35 -17.17
CA THR A 101 -26.77 38.31 -18.24
C THR A 101 -26.25 39.70 -17.85
N THR A 102 -25.35 40.28 -18.65
CA THR A 102 -25.08 41.72 -18.61
C THR A 102 -25.31 42.34 -19.98
N GLU A 103 -26.45 43.01 -20.09
CA GLU A 103 -26.77 43.94 -21.18
C GLU A 103 -25.86 45.16 -21.06
N ALA A 104 -25.09 45.46 -22.11
CA ALA A 104 -24.48 46.78 -22.30
C ALA A 104 -24.95 47.31 -23.66
N LEU A 105 -25.96 48.19 -23.57
CA LEU A 105 -26.54 48.97 -24.65
C LEU A 105 -25.51 49.97 -25.20
N GLU A 106 -25.43 50.03 -26.54
CA GLU A 106 -25.46 51.21 -27.45
C GLU A 106 -24.71 52.49 -27.02
N GLU A 107 -24.02 53.26 -27.84
CA GLU A 107 -23.72 53.33 -29.28
C GLU A 107 -22.71 54.50 -29.45
N ASP A 108 -22.28 54.71 -30.70
CA ASP A 108 -21.71 55.96 -31.24
C ASP A 108 -20.16 56.10 -31.15
N ASN A 109 -19.36 56.26 -32.21
CA ASN A 109 -19.58 56.37 -33.65
C ASN A 109 -18.24 56.62 -34.34
N LEU A 110 -18.11 56.11 -35.58
CA LEU A 110 -17.26 56.61 -36.68
C LEU A 110 -15.71 56.56 -36.47
N GLN A 111 -14.84 56.19 -37.41
CA GLN A 111 -14.89 56.05 -38.87
C GLN A 111 -13.52 55.44 -39.30
N VAL A 112 -13.53 54.40 -40.14
CA VAL A 112 -12.39 53.90 -40.95
C VAL A 112 -11.91 54.98 -41.95
N PRO A 113 -10.62 55.12 -42.32
CA PRO A 113 -9.87 54.16 -43.19
C PRO A 113 -8.34 54.11 -42.85
N CYS A 114 -7.46 53.30 -43.44
CA CYS A 114 -7.31 52.78 -44.80
C CYS A 114 -6.45 51.51 -44.79
#